data_AF-A0A183GD02-F1
#
_entry.id   AF-A0A183GD02-F1
#
_cell.length_a   1.000
_cell.length_b   1.000
_cell.length_c   1.000
_cell.angle_alpha   90.00
_cell.angle_beta   90.00
_cell.angle_gamma   90.00
#
_symmetry.space_group_name_H-M   'P 1'
#
loop_
_entity.id
_entity.type
_entity.pdbx_description
1 polymer ?
#
loop_
_entity_poly.entity_id
_entity_poly.type
_entity_poly.pdbx_seq_one_letter_code
_entity_poly.pdbx_strand_id
1 'polypeptide(L)'
;MLSHAVDPRYLKCAFVRGTGRKIPERLNSKIYRTVVRPVAMYGPATKEGESRFSVMETKMLRWTAGVTRLDHVRNVPIRQRFGVAPIADKLREARLRWYGHVIRANSGTVRKIGLNIDVPGKRPKGRPRQRWLDTLHMDLKEAGIHTDQAFDRAKWRHHTRRADPAEKRDKR
;
A
#
# COMPACT_ATOMS: atom_id res chain seq x y z
N MET A 1 -13.17 -19.44 -6.06
CA MET A 1 -11.77 -19.44 -5.57
C MET A 1 -11.57 -18.22 -4.69
N LEU A 2 -11.14 -18.45 -3.45
CA LEU A 2 -11.30 -17.62 -2.26
C LEU A 2 -10.89 -16.14 -2.41
N SER A 3 -11.85 -15.30 -2.78
CA SER A 3 -11.79 -13.84 -2.61
C SER A 3 -12.08 -13.48 -1.16
N HIS A 4 -11.23 -13.93 -0.23
CA HIS A 4 -11.23 -13.37 1.13
C HIS A 4 -10.52 -12.03 1.07
N ALA A 5 -11.23 -11.01 0.58
CA ALA A 5 -10.94 -9.65 1.01
C ALA A 5 -10.90 -9.70 2.54
N VAL A 6 -9.78 -9.32 3.14
CA VAL A 6 -9.68 -9.19 4.60
C VAL A 6 -10.78 -8.21 5.02
N ASP A 7 -11.91 -8.74 5.47
CA ASP A 7 -13.05 -7.92 5.82
C ASP A 7 -12.63 -7.11 7.06
N PRO A 8 -12.75 -5.77 7.04
CA PRO A 8 -12.49 -4.93 8.20
C PRO A 8 -13.19 -5.41 9.49
N ARG A 9 -14.29 -6.16 9.37
CA ARG A 9 -15.00 -6.80 10.49
C ARG A 9 -14.22 -7.94 11.14
N TYR A 10 -13.46 -8.72 10.39
CA TYR A 10 -12.61 -9.78 10.95
C TYR A 10 -11.44 -9.20 11.75
N LEU A 11 -10.81 -8.13 11.24
CA LEU A 11 -9.78 -7.39 11.99
C LEU A 11 -10.36 -6.68 13.24
N LYS A 12 -11.62 -6.25 13.19
CA LYS A 12 -12.34 -5.70 14.36
C LYS A 12 -12.47 -6.74 15.47
N CYS A 13 -12.84 -7.98 15.18
CA CYS A 13 -13.00 -9.04 16.19
C CYS A 13 -11.67 -9.46 16.83
N ALA A 14 -10.58 -9.51 16.07
CA ALA A 14 -9.26 -9.91 16.58
C ALA A 14 -8.55 -8.81 17.38
N PHE A 15 -8.85 -7.53 17.11
CA PHE A 15 -8.20 -6.40 17.79
C PHE A 15 -8.94 -5.91 19.05
N VAL A 16 -10.25 -6.20 19.15
CA VAL A 16 -11.12 -5.67 20.23
C VAL A 16 -11.37 -6.69 21.36
N ARG A 17 -11.09 -7.99 21.18
CA ARG A 17 -11.25 -8.98 22.25
C ARG A 17 -9.93 -9.26 22.97
N GLY A 18 -9.60 -8.40 23.93
CA GLY A 18 -8.50 -8.65 24.86
C GLY A 18 -8.17 -7.48 25.78
N THR A 19 -8.84 -7.43 26.94
CA THR A 19 -8.55 -6.62 28.15
C THR A 19 -9.02 -5.15 28.14
N GLY A 20 -9.65 -4.73 29.24
CA GLY A 20 -10.15 -3.37 29.49
C GLY A 20 -9.08 -2.29 29.67
N ARG A 21 -7.92 -2.43 29.03
CA ARG A 21 -6.83 -1.43 29.01
C ARG A 21 -6.70 -0.86 27.60
N LYS A 22 -6.76 0.47 27.45
CA LYS A 22 -6.49 1.13 26.16
C LYS A 22 -5.06 0.83 25.73
N ILE A 23 -4.90 0.09 24.62
CA ILE A 23 -3.57 -0.21 24.06
C ILE A 23 -2.92 1.11 23.61
N PRO A 24 -1.65 1.38 23.98
CA PRO A 24 -0.95 2.58 23.52
C PRO A 24 -0.91 2.65 22.00
N GLU A 25 -1.14 3.84 21.44
CA GLU A 25 -1.20 4.06 19.99
C GLU A 25 0.06 3.59 19.28
N ARG A 26 1.22 3.76 19.93
CA ARG A 26 2.50 3.26 19.44
C ARG A 26 2.52 1.74 19.20
N LEU A 27 1.87 0.96 20.07
CA LEU A 27 1.78 -0.49 19.89
C LEU A 27 0.83 -0.82 18.73
N ASN A 28 -0.29 -0.09 18.63
CA ASN A 28 -1.23 -0.22 17.52
C ASN A 28 -0.57 0.11 16.16
N SER A 29 0.24 1.17 16.11
CA SER A 29 1.04 1.54 14.94
C SER A 29 1.98 0.43 14.52
N LYS A 30 2.70 -0.18 15.48
CA LYS A 30 3.60 -1.31 15.21
C LYS A 30 2.84 -2.51 14.66
N ILE A 31 1.77 -2.94 15.33
CA ILE A 31 0.93 -4.06 14.89
C ILE A 31 0.37 -3.82 13.48
N TYR A 32 -0.11 -2.60 13.23
CA TYR A 32 -0.60 -2.24 11.90
C TYR A 32 0.50 -2.35 10.83
N ARG A 33 1.68 -1.78 11.09
CA ARG A 33 2.79 -1.79 10.12
C ARG A 33 3.35 -3.19 9.87
N THR A 34 3.43 -4.05 10.90
CA THR A 34 4.10 -5.37 10.80
C THR A 34 3.17 -6.52 10.44
N VAL A 35 1.90 -6.47 10.86
CA VAL A 35 0.95 -7.58 10.67
C VAL A 35 -0.11 -7.22 9.64
N VAL A 36 -0.82 -6.11 9.86
CA VAL A 36 -2.02 -5.80 9.08
C VAL A 36 -1.67 -5.33 7.67
N ARG A 37 -0.69 -4.42 7.55
CA ARG A 37 -0.32 -3.83 6.26
C ARG A 37 0.25 -4.85 5.27
N PRO A 38 1.20 -5.74 5.62
CA PRO A 38 1.71 -6.73 4.67
C PRO A 38 0.61 -7.65 4.12
N VAL A 39 -0.31 -8.09 4.99
CA VAL A 39 -1.45 -8.93 4.59
C VAL A 39 -2.39 -8.16 3.64
N ALA A 40 -2.68 -6.90 3.96
CA ALA A 40 -3.50 -6.04 3.11
C ALA A 40 -2.85 -5.78 1.73
N MET A 41 -1.52 -5.71 1.67
CA MET A 41 -0.78 -5.44 0.44
C MET A 41 -0.67 -6.65 -0.51
N TYR A 42 -0.94 -7.87 -0.04
CA TYR A 42 -0.80 -9.07 -0.85
C TYR A 42 -1.85 -9.20 -1.98
N GLY A 43 -2.97 -8.45 -1.89
CA GLY A 43 -4.13 -8.63 -2.79
C GLY A 43 -4.32 -7.63 -3.96
N PRO A 44 -4.12 -6.31 -3.81
CA PRO A 44 -4.59 -5.36 -4.83
C PRO A 44 -3.56 -5.11 -5.95
N ALA A 45 -3.89 -5.58 -7.15
CA ALA A 45 -3.23 -5.15 -8.39
C ALA A 45 -4.01 -4.04 -9.13
N THR A 46 -5.13 -3.56 -8.58
CA THR A 46 -6.05 -2.60 -9.24
C THR A 46 -6.30 -1.34 -8.40
N LYS A 47 -6.64 -0.23 -9.06
CA LYS A 47 -7.00 1.04 -8.41
C LYS A 47 -8.21 0.94 -7.48
N GLU A 48 -9.20 0.14 -7.85
CA GLU A 48 -10.36 -0.10 -6.99
C GLU A 48 -9.96 -0.81 -5.69
N GLY A 49 -9.04 -1.78 -5.79
CA GLY A 49 -8.41 -2.41 -4.63
C GLY A 49 -7.71 -1.38 -3.74
N GLU A 50 -6.85 -0.54 -4.32
CA GLU A 50 -6.14 0.54 -3.59
C GLU A 50 -7.10 1.45 -2.79
N SER A 51 -8.20 1.86 -3.40
CA SER A 51 -9.21 2.71 -2.74
C SER A 51 -9.87 1.98 -1.57
N ARG A 52 -10.24 0.71 -1.73
CA ARG A 52 -10.81 -0.10 -0.65
C ARG A 52 -9.84 -0.28 0.51
N PHE A 53 -8.57 -0.51 0.23
CA PHE A 53 -7.53 -0.60 1.25
C PHE A 53 -7.28 0.73 1.97
N SER A 54 -7.36 1.86 1.26
CA SER A 54 -7.27 3.20 1.85
C SER A 54 -8.41 3.49 2.82
N VAL A 55 -9.64 3.06 2.48
CA VAL A 55 -10.80 3.15 3.36
C VAL A 55 -10.63 2.24 4.58
N MET A 56 -10.19 0.99 4.39
CA MET A 56 -9.92 0.05 5.48
C MET A 56 -8.89 0.60 6.46
N GLU A 57 -7.74 1.09 5.97
CA GLU A 57 -6.69 1.72 6.79
C GLU A 57 -7.28 2.86 7.62
N THR A 58 -7.97 3.80 6.97
CA THR A 58 -8.55 4.97 7.64
C THR A 58 -9.55 4.55 8.72
N LYS A 59 -10.39 3.55 8.44
CA LYS A 59 -11.39 3.04 9.38
C LYS A 59 -10.73 2.40 10.60
N MET A 60 -9.70 1.60 10.41
CA MET A 60 -8.96 0.97 11.51
C MET A 60 -8.20 1.98 12.37
N LEU A 61 -7.51 2.95 11.75
CA LEU A 61 -6.80 3.99 12.50
C LEU A 61 -7.76 4.86 13.31
N ARG A 62 -8.93 5.22 12.74
CA ARG A 62 -9.99 5.95 13.46
C ARG A 62 -10.52 5.16 14.64
N TRP A 63 -10.86 3.89 14.44
CA TRP A 63 -11.37 3.04 15.51
C TRP A 63 -10.37 2.86 16.65
N THR A 64 -9.10 2.64 16.33
CA THR A 64 -8.05 2.48 17.35
C THR A 64 -7.75 3.77 18.11
N ALA A 65 -7.92 4.94 17.48
CA ALA A 65 -7.84 6.24 18.14
C ALA A 65 -9.11 6.65 18.89
N GLY A 66 -10.20 5.87 18.80
CA GLY A 66 -11.51 6.24 19.35
C GLY A 66 -12.16 7.43 18.65
N VAL A 67 -11.75 7.76 17.42
CA VAL A 67 -12.27 8.89 16.64
C VAL A 67 -13.47 8.45 15.82
N THR A 68 -14.59 9.11 16.05
CA THR A 68 -15.85 8.91 15.35
C THR A 68 -15.99 9.86 14.16
N ARG A 69 -17.12 9.80 13.46
CA ARG A 69 -17.44 10.78 12.41
C ARG A 69 -17.86 12.14 12.98
N LEU A 70 -18.39 12.17 14.21
CA LEU A 70 -18.87 13.38 14.88
C LEU A 70 -17.73 14.31 15.28
N ASP A 71 -16.52 13.78 15.44
CA ASP A 71 -15.35 14.58 15.83
C ASP A 71 -14.83 15.47 14.68
N HIS A 72 -15.36 15.32 13.45
CA HIS A 72 -14.95 16.08 12.25
C HIS A 72 -13.43 16.14 11.98
N VAL A 73 -12.65 15.24 12.58
CA VAL A 73 -11.19 15.17 12.43
C VAL A 73 -10.83 14.72 11.01
N ARG A 74 -9.86 15.38 10.38
CA ARG A 74 -9.33 14.99 9.05
C ARG A 74 -8.48 13.71 9.13
N ASN A 75 -8.33 12.98 8.02
CA ASN A 75 -7.55 11.72 8.00
C ASN A 75 -6.03 11.93 8.16
N VAL A 76 -5.50 13.08 7.72
CA VAL A 76 -4.05 13.37 7.74
C VAL A 76 -3.49 13.41 9.17
N PRO A 77 -4.07 14.18 10.12
CA PRO A 77 -3.63 14.16 11.52
C PRO A 77 -3.67 12.77 12.16
N ILE A 78 -4.67 11.96 11.82
CA ILE A 78 -4.81 10.58 12.35
C ILE A 78 -3.62 9.74 11.89
N ARG A 79 -3.29 9.75 10.60
CA ARG A 79 -2.13 9.02 10.07
C ARG A 79 -0.81 9.51 10.68
N GLN A 80 -0.66 10.81 10.88
CA GLN A 80 0.51 11.40 11.51
C GLN A 80 0.66 10.94 12.97
N ARG A 81 -0.44 10.89 13.72
CA ARG A 81 -0.49 10.39 15.10
C ARG A 81 -0.02 8.94 15.20
N PHE A 82 -0.41 8.09 14.26
CA PHE A 82 0.08 6.71 14.18
C PHE A 82 1.46 6.58 13.50
N GLY A 83 2.04 7.64 12.95
CA GLY A 83 3.30 7.59 12.20
C GLY A 83 3.25 6.65 10.99
N VAL A 84 2.10 6.59 10.31
CA VAL A 84 1.80 5.62 9.26
C VAL A 84 1.72 6.33 7.91
N ALA A 85 2.56 5.91 6.95
CA ALA A 85 2.43 6.33 5.56
C ALA A 85 1.15 5.74 4.94
N PRO A 86 0.46 6.47 4.05
CA PRO A 86 -0.72 5.97 3.37
C PRO A 86 -0.48 4.62 2.68
N ILE A 87 -1.42 3.68 2.85
CA ILE A 87 -1.29 2.35 2.22
C ILE A 87 -1.16 2.41 0.69
N ALA A 88 -1.76 3.40 0.04
CA ALA A 88 -1.62 3.62 -1.40
C ALA A 88 -0.16 3.90 -1.81
N ASP A 89 0.56 4.70 -1.02
CA ASP A 89 1.98 5.00 -1.25
C ASP A 89 2.84 3.75 -1.04
N LYS A 90 2.48 2.91 -0.07
CA LYS A 90 3.14 1.62 0.18
C LYS A 90 2.89 0.61 -0.93
N LEU A 91 1.68 0.57 -1.47
CA LEU A 91 1.35 -0.24 -2.64
C LEU A 91 2.18 0.21 -3.84
N ARG A 92 2.26 1.51 -4.10
CA ARG A 92 3.13 2.08 -5.15
C ARG A 92 4.60 1.70 -4.93
N GLU A 93 5.13 1.89 -3.73
CA GLU A 93 6.50 1.50 -3.38
C GLU A 93 6.74 0.02 -3.71
N ALA A 94 5.81 -0.87 -3.34
CA ALA A 94 5.92 -2.31 -3.62
C ALA A 94 5.90 -2.61 -5.13
N ARG A 95 5.03 -1.94 -5.91
CA ARG A 95 4.97 -2.09 -7.37
C ARG A 95 6.25 -1.63 -8.04
N LEU A 96 6.76 -0.45 -7.69
CA LEU A 96 8.00 0.08 -8.24
C LEU A 96 9.22 -0.74 -7.81
N ARG A 97 9.24 -1.25 -6.57
CA ARG A 97 10.27 -2.19 -6.11
C ARG A 97 10.25 -3.48 -6.92
N TRP A 98 9.06 -4.04 -7.17
CA TRP A 98 8.86 -5.22 -8.00
C TRP A 98 9.32 -4.93 -9.44
N TYR A 99 8.90 -3.82 -10.03
CA TYR A 99 9.25 -3.47 -11.41
C TYR A 99 10.75 -3.27 -11.61
N GLY A 100 11.41 -2.51 -10.73
CA GLY A 100 12.87 -2.35 -10.80
C GLY A 100 13.61 -3.68 -10.68
N HIS A 101 13.11 -4.61 -9.86
CA HIS A 101 13.68 -5.96 -9.80
C HIS A 101 13.49 -6.73 -11.12
N VAL A 102 12.37 -6.56 -11.82
CA VAL A 102 12.11 -7.22 -13.12
C VAL A 102 13.06 -6.67 -14.19
N ILE A 103 13.15 -5.34 -14.31
CA ILE A 103 13.94 -4.70 -15.37
C ILE A 103 15.41 -5.08 -15.28
N ARG A 104 15.94 -5.19 -14.06
CA ARG A 104 17.31 -5.63 -13.79
C ARG A 104 17.53 -7.13 -13.94
N ALA A 105 16.49 -7.95 -14.05
CA ALA A 105 16.64 -9.39 -14.25
C ALA A 105 17.13 -9.69 -15.68
N ASN A 106 17.72 -10.88 -15.85
CA ASN A 106 18.15 -11.36 -17.17
C ASN A 106 16.93 -11.58 -18.09
N SER A 107 17.11 -11.41 -19.39
CA SER A 107 16.04 -11.53 -20.39
C SER A 107 15.32 -12.88 -20.35
N GLY A 108 16.04 -13.97 -20.06
CA GLY A 108 15.47 -15.32 -19.95
C GLY A 108 14.69 -15.61 -18.66
N THR A 109 14.62 -14.69 -17.70
CA THR A 109 13.85 -14.93 -16.47
C THR A 109 12.34 -14.86 -16.77
N VAL A 110 11.57 -15.84 -16.28
CA VAL A 110 10.09 -15.94 -16.43
C VAL A 110 9.39 -14.62 -16.16
N ARG A 111 9.84 -13.88 -15.15
CA ARG A 111 9.28 -12.58 -14.76
C ARG A 111 9.49 -11.47 -15.80
N LYS A 112 10.65 -11.45 -16.47
CA LYS A 112 10.97 -10.45 -17.51
C LYS A 112 10.29 -10.82 -18.82
N ILE A 113 10.23 -12.12 -19.14
CA ILE A 113 9.41 -12.64 -20.23
C ILE A 113 7.95 -12.23 -20.00
N GLY A 114 7.36 -12.58 -18.86
CA GLY A 114 5.97 -12.29 -18.53
C GLY A 114 5.60 -10.80 -18.51
N LEU A 115 6.55 -9.91 -18.20
CA LEU A 115 6.35 -8.47 -18.31
C LEU A 115 6.23 -8.00 -19.77
N ASN A 116 6.93 -8.67 -20.68
CA ASN A 116 7.03 -8.31 -22.10
C ASN A 116 6.08 -9.11 -23.00
N ILE A 117 5.28 -10.04 -22.44
CA ILE A 117 4.27 -10.77 -23.22
C ILE A 117 3.21 -9.77 -23.69
N ASP A 118 3.08 -9.62 -25.00
CA ASP A 118 1.92 -8.99 -25.60
C ASP A 118 0.87 -10.07 -25.92
N VAL A 119 -0.37 -9.84 -25.46
CA VAL A 119 -1.47 -10.77 -25.71
C VAL A 119 -2.27 -10.21 -26.88
N PRO A 120 -2.29 -10.89 -28.04
CA PRO A 120 -3.00 -10.39 -29.21
C PRO A 120 -4.50 -10.24 -28.92
N GLY A 121 -5.06 -9.09 -29.26
CA GLY A 121 -6.48 -8.80 -29.08
C GLY A 121 -6.80 -7.32 -28.99
N LYS A 122 -8.02 -6.95 -29.40
CA LYS A 122 -8.53 -5.56 -29.27
C LYS A 122 -9.14 -5.35 -27.89
N ARG A 123 -8.88 -4.20 -27.28
CA ARG A 123 -9.53 -3.79 -26.03
C ARG A 123 -11.01 -3.47 -26.27
N PRO A 124 -11.93 -3.89 -25.38
CA PRO A 124 -13.32 -3.46 -25.49
C PRO A 124 -13.40 -1.94 -25.31
N LYS A 125 -14.30 -1.31 -26.09
CA LYS A 125 -14.61 0.12 -25.95
C LYS A 125 -15.34 0.37 -24.62
N GLY A 126 -15.15 1.55 -24.02
CA GLY A 126 -15.79 1.96 -22.77
C GLY A 126 -14.83 1.99 -21.59
N ARG A 127 -15.16 1.26 -20.51
CA ARG A 127 -14.36 1.19 -19.26
C ARG A 127 -13.66 -0.18 -19.15
N PRO A 128 -12.63 -0.46 -19.97
CA PRO A 128 -11.86 -1.68 -19.84
C PRO A 128 -11.15 -1.72 -18.49
N ARG A 129 -10.90 -2.93 -17.97
CA ARG A 129 -10.12 -3.10 -16.75
C ARG A 129 -8.71 -2.52 -16.95
N GLN A 130 -8.23 -1.85 -15.90
CA GLN A 130 -6.89 -1.28 -15.87
C GLN A 130 -5.85 -2.39 -15.89
N ARG A 131 -4.86 -2.29 -16.79
CA ARG A 131 -3.73 -3.22 -16.80
C ARG A 131 -2.75 -2.84 -15.69
N TRP A 132 -1.96 -3.82 -15.29
CA TRP A 132 -0.82 -3.59 -14.41
C TRP A 132 0.15 -2.55 -14.98
N LEU A 133 0.48 -2.65 -16.27
CA LEU A 133 1.38 -1.69 -16.95
C LEU A 133 0.82 -0.26 -16.96
N ASP A 134 -0.49 -0.08 -17.16
CA ASP A 134 -1.12 1.25 -17.11
C ASP A 134 -0.94 1.88 -15.70
N THR A 135 -1.15 1.07 -14.66
CA THR A 135 -0.94 1.47 -13.26
C THR A 135 0.51 1.84 -12.99
N LEU A 136 1.44 1.03 -13.50
CA LEU A 136 2.88 1.27 -13.37
C LEU A 136 3.31 2.58 -14.04
N HIS A 137 2.84 2.87 -15.26
CA HIS A 137 3.14 4.14 -15.94
C HIS A 137 2.67 5.35 -15.14
N MET A 138 1.48 5.26 -14.52
CA MET A 138 1.01 6.30 -13.61
C MET A 138 1.93 6.44 -12.39
N ASP A 139 2.36 5.34 -11.80
CA ASP A 139 3.24 5.36 -10.63
C ASP A 139 4.63 5.94 -10.95
N LEU A 140 5.20 5.60 -12.12
CA LEU A 140 6.46 6.17 -12.61
C LEU A 140 6.33 7.68 -12.80
N LYS A 141 5.22 8.12 -13.43
CA LYS A 141 4.90 9.54 -13.61
C LYS A 141 4.76 10.27 -12.28
N GLU A 142 4.08 9.68 -11.31
CA GLU A 142 3.86 10.29 -10.00
C GLU A 142 5.12 10.28 -9.12
N ALA A 143 6.01 9.31 -9.31
CA ALA A 143 7.33 9.30 -8.68
C ALA A 143 8.36 10.17 -9.41
N GLY A 144 8.06 10.67 -10.62
CA GLY A 144 8.96 11.49 -11.43
C GLY A 144 10.21 10.73 -11.89
N ILE A 145 10.08 9.42 -12.14
CA ILE A 145 11.20 8.55 -12.51
C ILE A 145 11.00 7.91 -13.87
N HIS A 146 12.11 7.75 -14.59
CA HIS A 146 12.17 7.04 -15.85
C HIS A 146 12.70 5.60 -15.63
N THR A 147 12.39 4.70 -16.56
CA THR A 147 12.64 3.25 -16.42
C THR A 147 14.12 2.89 -16.43
N ASP A 148 14.95 3.65 -17.15
CA ASP A 148 16.42 3.55 -17.18
C ASP A 148 17.07 3.80 -15.82
N GLN A 149 16.47 4.67 -14.99
CA GLN A 149 16.94 4.95 -13.64
C GLN A 149 16.83 3.72 -12.72
N ALA A 150 16.15 2.65 -13.15
CA ALA A 150 16.09 1.39 -12.41
C ALA A 150 17.44 0.67 -12.30
N PHE A 151 18.40 0.94 -13.19
CA PHE A 151 19.73 0.34 -13.12
C PHE A 151 20.58 0.94 -12.00
N ASP A 152 20.41 2.22 -11.70
CA ASP A 152 20.96 2.83 -10.49
C ASP A 152 20.10 2.46 -9.27
N ARG A 153 20.61 1.53 -8.45
CA ARG A 153 19.89 1.05 -7.26
C ARG A 153 19.70 2.14 -6.21
N ALA A 154 20.65 3.07 -6.06
CA ALA A 154 20.58 4.11 -5.05
C ALA A 154 19.52 5.14 -5.46
N LYS A 155 19.58 5.61 -6.70
CA LYS A 155 18.59 6.53 -7.28
C LYS A 155 17.19 5.92 -7.29
N TRP A 156 17.06 4.66 -7.75
CA TRP A 156 15.78 3.96 -7.73
C TRP A 156 15.20 3.87 -6.32
N ARG A 157 16.02 3.49 -5.33
CA ARG A 157 15.57 3.41 -3.93
C ARG A 157 15.15 4.78 -3.39
N HIS A 158 15.89 5.84 -3.70
CA HIS A 158 15.60 7.18 -3.22
C HIS A 158 14.21 7.65 -3.68
N HIS A 159 13.88 7.46 -4.96
CA HIS A 159 12.59 7.91 -5.50
C HIS A 159 11.41 6.98 -5.21
N THR A 160 11.64 5.67 -5.08
CA THR A 160 10.56 4.68 -4.92
C THR A 160 10.17 4.42 -3.47
N ARG A 161 11.11 4.61 -2.52
CA ARG A 161 10.86 4.37 -1.11
C ARG A 161 9.93 5.43 -0.53
N ARG A 162 8.84 5.00 0.12
CA ARG A 162 7.92 5.88 0.85
C ARG A 162 7.99 5.51 2.33
N ALA A 163 8.94 6.07 3.06
CA ALA A 163 9.15 5.72 4.47
C ALA A 163 7.92 6.04 5.32
N ASP A 164 7.62 5.19 6.31
CA ASP A 164 6.71 5.59 7.38
C ASP A 164 7.34 6.77 8.14
N PRO A 165 6.58 7.84 8.45
CA PRO A 165 7.11 8.97 9.20
C PRO A 165 7.73 8.52 10.52
N ALA A 166 8.86 9.11 10.88
CA ALA A 166 9.48 8.86 12.18
C ALA A 166 8.51 9.28 13.29
N GLU A 167 8.30 8.41 14.28
CA GLU A 167 7.62 8.77 15.51
C GLU A 167 8.46 9.87 16.20
N LYS A 168 7.87 11.05 16.46
CA LYS A 168 8.48 11.99 17.40
C LYS A 168 8.60 11.22 18.72
N ARG A 169 9.83 10.91 19.15
CA ARG A 169 10.06 10.37 20.49
C ARG A 169 9.58 11.45 21.46
N ASP A 170 8.56 11.16 22.26
CA ASP A 170 8.33 11.94 23.47
C ASP A 170 9.63 11.86 24.28
N LYS A 171 10.26 13.02 24.47
CA LYS A 171 11.35 13.15 25.43
C LYS A 171 10.70 12.90 26.80
N ARG A 172 11.09 11.79 27.42
CA ARG A 172 10.72 11.47 28.79
C ARG A 172 11.44 12.40 29.74
#